data_AF-A0A7Z9L8D9-F1
#
_entry.id   AF-A0A7Z9L8D9-F1
#
_cell.length_a   1.000
_cell.length_b   1.000
_cell.length_c   1.000
_cell.angle_alpha   90.00
_cell.angle_beta   90.00
_cell.angle_gamma   90.00
#
_symmetry.space_group_name_H-M   'P 1'
#
loop_
_entity.id
_entity.type
_entity.pdbx_description
1 polymer ?
#
loop_
_entity_poly.entity_id
_entity_poly.type
_entity_poly.pdbx_seq_one_letter_code
_entity_poly.pdbx_strand_id
1 'polypeptide(L)'
;MSSDRDNQAGSVSSTAAVATDVKSFVSSDYNSEHFEAYRALSKAAVVSAGLSMVGLLGFLFAQLLILPVLGFIFALIAFVNLRRYRNELTGKGMAVTGIVLSVVTVIFGSSIHAYVYATEVPDGYERVNWYELRGQESQPVNLFAMQIRDKPIFIKGYVHPGVDGFGEVKSFVLVPDMKTCCFGGQPKPWDMIEITLAENCSKVKYSRQKRGLWGVFRVGPVAGKKIGTVRPGFYQMTAEDLR
;
A
#
# COMPACT_ATOMS: atom_id res chain seq x y z
N MET A 1 6.29 -110.09 -43.54
CA MET A 1 5.88 -109.53 -42.23
C MET A 1 6.55 -108.17 -42.14
N SER A 2 5.86 -107.07 -42.47
CA SER A 2 4.73 -106.48 -41.74
C SER A 2 5.17 -106.15 -40.31
N SER A 3 4.99 -104.99 -39.72
CA SER A 3 4.45 -103.65 -40.01
C SER A 3 4.71 -102.87 -38.70
N ASP A 4 4.30 -101.61 -38.62
CA ASP A 4 4.07 -100.80 -37.42
C ASP A 4 5.26 -99.88 -37.08
N ARG A 5 5.28 -98.62 -37.55
CA ARG A 5 4.42 -97.46 -37.18
C ARG A 5 4.25 -97.29 -35.68
N ASP A 6 4.83 -96.22 -35.13
CA ASP A 6 4.13 -95.08 -34.52
C ASP A 6 5.13 -94.17 -33.78
N ASN A 7 5.15 -92.87 -34.11
CA ASN A 7 4.79 -91.74 -33.23
C ASN A 7 5.65 -91.61 -31.95
N GLN A 8 6.26 -90.48 -31.58
CA GLN A 8 5.73 -89.12 -31.63
C GLN A 8 6.85 -88.11 -31.35
N ALA A 9 6.82 -86.99 -32.06
CA ALA A 9 7.49 -85.76 -31.68
C ALA A 9 6.88 -85.18 -30.38
N GLY A 10 7.69 -84.61 -29.49
CA GLY A 10 7.17 -84.01 -28.26
C GLY A 10 8.21 -83.35 -27.34
N SER A 11 8.42 -82.05 -27.57
CA SER A 11 8.53 -81.02 -26.54
C SER A 11 9.57 -81.18 -25.40
N VAL A 12 10.82 -80.79 -25.62
CA VAL A 12 11.67 -80.30 -24.52
C VAL A 12 12.58 -79.15 -25.00
N SER A 13 12.01 -78.12 -25.61
CA SER A 13 12.77 -76.88 -25.89
C SER A 13 11.88 -75.63 -25.91
N SER A 14 10.82 -75.64 -25.09
CA SER A 14 9.86 -74.53 -25.04
C SER A 14 9.59 -73.99 -23.65
N THR A 15 10.26 -74.48 -22.60
CA THR A 15 10.11 -73.94 -21.24
C THR A 15 11.15 -72.88 -20.91
N ALA A 16 12.39 -73.01 -21.41
CA ALA A 16 13.44 -72.00 -21.20
C ALA A 16 13.21 -70.72 -22.05
N ALA A 17 12.80 -70.87 -23.32
CA ALA A 17 12.53 -69.72 -24.18
C ALA A 17 11.28 -68.94 -23.70
N VAL A 18 10.21 -69.64 -23.30
CA VAL A 18 8.98 -69.01 -22.77
C VAL A 18 9.22 -68.38 -21.39
N ALA A 19 10.04 -68.97 -20.51
CA ALA A 19 10.37 -68.36 -19.22
C ALA A 19 11.24 -67.10 -19.36
N THR A 20 12.08 -67.03 -20.40
CA THR A 20 12.90 -65.84 -20.69
C THR A 20 12.06 -64.74 -21.34
N ASP A 21 11.14 -65.13 -22.24
CA ASP A 21 10.21 -64.22 -22.91
C ASP A 21 9.17 -63.62 -21.95
N VAL A 22 8.64 -64.40 -21.00
CA VAL A 22 7.77 -63.88 -19.92
C VAL A 22 8.56 -62.99 -18.96
N LYS A 23 9.85 -63.26 -18.69
CA LYS A 23 10.68 -62.35 -17.89
C LYS A 23 10.95 -61.03 -18.63
N SER A 24 11.20 -61.05 -19.93
CA SER A 24 11.38 -59.81 -20.71
C SER A 24 10.08 -59.05 -20.93
N PHE A 25 8.94 -59.73 -21.08
CA PHE A 25 7.63 -59.12 -21.23
C PHE A 25 7.12 -58.50 -19.90
N VAL A 26 7.30 -59.20 -18.78
CA VAL A 26 6.93 -58.70 -17.44
C VAL A 26 7.90 -57.61 -16.96
N SER A 27 9.15 -57.59 -17.42
CA SER A 27 10.12 -56.53 -17.05
C SER A 27 10.02 -55.27 -17.94
N SER A 28 9.36 -55.34 -19.10
CA SER A 28 9.25 -54.21 -20.02
C SER A 28 8.08 -53.29 -19.68
N ASP A 29 6.97 -53.82 -19.13
CA ASP A 29 5.81 -53.01 -18.76
C ASP A 29 5.86 -52.44 -17.33
N TYR A 30 6.82 -52.88 -16.51
CA TYR A 30 6.99 -52.40 -15.12
C TYR A 30 7.92 -51.18 -14.99
N ASN A 31 8.30 -50.53 -16.09
CA ASN A 31 9.35 -49.51 -16.09
C ASN A 31 8.96 -48.17 -16.74
N SER A 32 7.67 -47.80 -16.77
CA SER A 32 7.27 -46.47 -17.24
C SER A 32 5.96 -45.89 -16.68
N GLU A 33 5.51 -46.32 -15.50
CA GLU A 33 4.75 -45.37 -14.67
C GLU A 33 5.75 -44.40 -14.06
N HIS A 34 6.05 -43.32 -14.80
CA HIS A 34 6.65 -42.13 -14.24
C HIS A 34 5.74 -41.61 -13.12
N PHE A 35 5.89 -42.13 -11.91
CA PHE A 35 5.53 -41.41 -10.70
C PHE A 35 6.33 -40.13 -10.76
N GLU A 36 5.76 -39.06 -11.32
CA GLU A 36 6.31 -37.73 -11.13
C GLU A 36 6.39 -37.54 -9.62
N ALA A 37 7.61 -37.63 -9.08
CA ALA A 37 7.85 -37.51 -7.67
C ALA A 37 7.18 -36.22 -7.20
N TYR A 38 6.19 -36.36 -6.32
CA TYR A 38 5.39 -35.23 -5.85
C TYR A 38 6.34 -34.18 -5.25
N ARG A 39 6.44 -33.03 -5.92
CA ARG A 39 7.30 -31.92 -5.47
C ARG A 39 6.49 -30.98 -4.61
N ALA A 40 6.98 -30.73 -3.40
CA ALA A 40 6.31 -29.85 -2.47
C ALA A 40 6.31 -28.41 -2.99
N LEU A 41 5.17 -27.73 -2.86
CA LEU A 41 5.06 -26.33 -3.20
C LEU A 41 5.79 -25.48 -2.15
N SER A 42 6.62 -24.54 -2.58
CA SER A 42 7.31 -23.62 -1.67
C SER A 42 6.31 -22.70 -0.94
N LYS A 43 6.19 -22.87 0.37
CA LYS A 43 5.35 -22.01 1.23
C LYS A 43 5.70 -20.52 1.10
N ALA A 44 6.99 -20.22 0.99
CA ALA A 44 7.48 -18.85 0.79
C ALA A 44 7.01 -18.25 -0.54
N ALA A 45 6.93 -19.07 -1.61
CA ALA A 45 6.42 -18.60 -2.90
C ALA A 45 4.94 -18.21 -2.81
N VAL A 46 4.11 -19.02 -2.14
CA VAL A 46 2.68 -18.72 -1.95
C VAL A 46 2.47 -17.47 -1.11
N VAL A 47 3.20 -17.35 0.01
CA VAL A 47 3.14 -16.14 0.87
C VAL A 47 3.57 -14.90 0.10
N SER A 48 4.63 -14.99 -0.70
CA SER A 48 5.11 -13.87 -1.51
C SER A 48 4.07 -13.41 -2.54
N ALA A 49 3.43 -14.34 -3.25
CA ALA A 49 2.40 -14.01 -4.23
C ALA A 49 1.17 -13.39 -3.57
N GLY A 50 0.73 -13.93 -2.43
CA GLY A 50 -0.39 -13.37 -1.66
C GLY A 50 -0.12 -11.97 -1.15
N LEU A 51 1.05 -11.73 -0.53
CA LEU A 51 1.44 -10.40 -0.04
C LEU A 51 1.58 -9.39 -1.17
N SER A 52 2.13 -9.79 -2.31
CA SER A 52 2.28 -8.92 -3.48
C SER A 52 0.92 -8.54 -4.08
N MET A 53 -0.03 -9.49 -4.12
CA MET A 53 -1.39 -9.27 -4.60
C MET A 53 -2.14 -8.27 -3.69
N VAL A 54 -2.12 -8.48 -2.37
CA VAL A 54 -2.69 -7.52 -1.42
C VAL A 54 -1.96 -6.17 -1.47
N GLY A 55 -0.66 -6.22 -1.73
CA GLY A 55 0.21 -5.06 -1.89
C GLY A 55 -0.18 -4.11 -3.02
N LEU A 56 -0.96 -4.56 -4.01
CA LEU A 56 -1.51 -3.69 -5.06
C LEU A 56 -2.41 -2.59 -4.50
N LEU A 57 -3.00 -2.78 -3.31
CA LEU A 57 -3.72 -1.72 -2.61
C LEU A 57 -2.79 -0.56 -2.17
N GLY A 58 -1.47 -0.75 -2.24
CA GLY A 58 -0.46 0.29 -2.04
C GLY A 58 -0.55 1.44 -3.03
N PHE A 59 -1.14 1.25 -4.21
CA PHE A 59 -1.44 2.34 -5.15
C PHE A 59 -2.44 3.35 -4.57
N LEU A 60 -3.39 2.89 -3.75
CA LEU A 60 -4.39 3.73 -3.11
C LEU A 60 -3.87 4.31 -1.79
N PHE A 61 -3.15 3.49 -1.01
CA PHE A 61 -2.69 3.83 0.33
C PHE A 61 -1.18 3.64 0.43
N ALA A 62 -0.43 4.74 0.57
CA ALA A 62 1.03 4.71 0.63
C ALA A 62 1.58 3.77 1.73
N GLN A 63 0.87 3.63 2.86
CA GLN A 63 1.26 2.77 3.99
C GLN A 63 1.27 1.28 3.62
N LEU A 64 0.44 0.86 2.67
CA LEU A 64 0.35 -0.55 2.25
C LEU A 64 1.52 -0.96 1.34
N LEU A 65 2.35 -0.02 0.87
CA LEU A 65 3.57 -0.34 0.11
C LEU A 65 4.61 -1.12 0.91
N ILE A 66 4.49 -1.23 2.23
CA ILE A 66 5.33 -2.13 3.01
C ILE A 66 5.06 -3.62 2.70
N LEU A 67 3.82 -3.97 2.33
CA LEU A 67 3.44 -5.35 2.00
C LEU A 67 4.14 -5.90 0.75
N PRO A 68 4.18 -5.22 -0.41
CA PRO A 68 4.93 -5.70 -1.57
C PRO A 68 6.44 -5.74 -1.30
N VAL A 69 6.99 -4.88 -0.43
CA VAL A 69 8.40 -4.98 0.00
C VAL A 69 8.64 -6.29 0.77
N LEU A 70 7.78 -6.64 1.73
CA LEU A 70 7.86 -7.93 2.42
C LEU A 70 7.64 -9.11 1.46
N GLY A 71 6.68 -8.98 0.54
CA GLY A 71 6.43 -9.95 -0.53
C GLY A 71 7.67 -10.20 -1.39
N PHE A 72 8.40 -9.14 -1.75
CA PHE A 72 9.64 -9.22 -2.52
C PHE A 72 10.71 -10.02 -1.78
N ILE A 73 10.90 -9.75 -0.48
CA ILE A 73 11.87 -10.48 0.35
C ILE A 73 11.53 -11.98 0.38
N PHE A 74 10.27 -12.35 0.64
CA PHE A 74 9.85 -13.75 0.60
C PHE A 74 9.98 -14.38 -0.78
N ALA A 75 9.75 -13.62 -1.85
CA ALA A 75 9.90 -14.09 -3.21
C ALA A 75 11.38 -14.38 -3.55
N LEU A 76 12.30 -13.54 -3.08
CA LEU A 76 13.74 -13.76 -3.20
C LEU A 76 14.18 -15.02 -2.42
N ILE A 77 13.73 -15.18 -1.18
CA ILE A 77 14.01 -16.38 -0.38
C ILE A 77 13.48 -17.64 -1.08
N ALA A 78 12.24 -17.59 -1.58
CA ALA A 78 11.65 -18.67 -2.35
C ALA A 78 12.46 -19.00 -3.61
N PHE A 79 12.93 -17.97 -4.32
CA PHE A 79 13.71 -18.12 -5.54
C PHE A 79 15.10 -18.73 -5.28
N VAL A 80 15.78 -18.33 -4.21
CA VAL A 80 17.06 -18.92 -3.78
C VAL A 80 16.85 -20.39 -3.38
N ASN A 81 15.81 -20.69 -2.61
CA ASN A 81 15.50 -22.06 -2.20
C ASN A 81 15.14 -22.96 -3.39
N LEU A 82 14.37 -22.45 -4.36
CA LEU A 82 14.04 -23.17 -5.59
C LEU A 82 15.28 -23.43 -6.46
N ARG A 83 16.29 -22.55 -6.43
CA ARG A 83 17.56 -22.80 -7.12
C ARG A 83 18.38 -23.88 -6.44
N ARG A 84 18.37 -23.93 -5.11
CA ARG A 84 19.15 -24.88 -4.29
C ARG A 84 18.51 -26.27 -4.26
N TYR A 85 17.20 -26.36 -4.10
CA TYR A 85 16.44 -27.62 -3.95
C TYR A 85 15.53 -27.86 -5.15
N ARG A 86 16.11 -27.83 -6.36
CA ARG A 86 15.32 -28.01 -7.59
C ARG A 86 14.55 -29.32 -7.55
N ASN A 87 15.15 -30.43 -7.13
CA ASN A 87 14.49 -31.74 -7.26
C ASN A 87 13.33 -31.96 -6.27
N GLU A 88 13.24 -31.16 -5.20
CA GLU A 88 12.26 -31.34 -4.11
C GLU A 88 11.16 -30.27 -4.11
N LEU A 89 11.46 -29.06 -4.58
CA LEU A 89 10.56 -27.91 -4.54
C LEU A 89 10.05 -27.52 -5.93
N THR A 90 8.77 -27.16 -6.00
CA THR A 90 8.15 -26.53 -7.17
C THR A 90 7.51 -25.19 -6.80
N GLY A 91 7.10 -24.40 -7.80
CA GLY A 91 6.51 -23.07 -7.61
C GLY A 91 7.33 -21.91 -8.18
N LYS A 92 8.20 -22.15 -9.16
CA LYS A 92 8.98 -21.10 -9.85
C LYS A 92 8.07 -20.00 -10.42
N GLY A 93 6.93 -20.37 -11.00
CA GLY A 93 5.94 -19.41 -11.51
C GLY A 93 5.47 -18.45 -10.43
N MET A 94 5.05 -18.96 -9.27
CA MET A 94 4.57 -18.17 -8.14
C MET A 94 5.64 -17.26 -7.52
N ALA A 95 6.89 -17.74 -7.46
CA ALA A 95 8.00 -16.91 -6.99
C ALA A 95 8.31 -15.76 -7.97
N VAL A 96 8.29 -16.04 -9.28
CA VAL A 96 8.53 -15.01 -10.31
C VAL A 96 7.41 -13.98 -10.34
N THR A 97 6.15 -14.41 -10.26
CA THR A 97 5.01 -13.47 -10.20
C THR A 97 5.07 -12.59 -8.96
N GLY A 98 5.42 -13.16 -7.79
CA GLY A 98 5.66 -12.39 -6.56
C GLY A 98 6.75 -11.33 -6.74
N ILE A 99 7.91 -11.68 -7.31
CA ILE A 99 8.99 -10.73 -7.60
C ILE A 99 8.51 -9.61 -8.51
N VAL A 100 7.96 -9.95 -9.68
CA VAL A 100 7.54 -8.97 -10.69
C VAL A 100 6.48 -8.04 -10.12
N LEU A 101 5.46 -8.60 -9.47
CA LEU A 101 4.35 -7.82 -8.93
C LEU A 101 4.82 -6.88 -7.82
N SER A 102 5.68 -7.34 -6.90
CA SER A 102 6.26 -6.49 -5.88
C SER A 102 7.07 -5.34 -6.47
N VAL A 103 7.96 -5.62 -7.43
CA VAL A 103 8.84 -4.60 -8.03
C VAL A 103 8.01 -3.53 -8.74
N VAL A 104 7.05 -3.95 -9.57
CA VAL A 104 6.15 -3.03 -10.27
C VAL A 104 5.36 -2.19 -9.27
N THR A 105 4.77 -2.82 -8.25
CA THR A 105 3.95 -2.10 -7.27
C THR A 105 4.75 -1.09 -6.48
N VAL A 106 5.97 -1.43 -6.05
CA VAL A 106 6.84 -0.51 -5.30
C VAL A 106 7.29 0.64 -6.20
N ILE A 107 7.80 0.37 -7.41
CA ILE A 107 8.31 1.44 -8.29
C ILE A 107 7.17 2.37 -8.71
N PHE A 108 6.10 1.84 -9.28
CA PHE A 108 5.01 2.67 -9.78
C PHE A 108 4.19 3.29 -8.65
N GLY A 109 3.93 2.55 -7.57
CA GLY A 109 3.21 3.06 -6.41
C GLY A 109 3.98 4.20 -5.72
N SER A 110 5.27 4.00 -5.44
CA SER A 110 6.11 5.07 -4.89
C SER A 110 6.21 6.27 -5.84
N SER A 111 6.30 6.04 -7.16
CA SER A 111 6.36 7.13 -8.14
C SER A 111 5.08 7.98 -8.14
N ILE A 112 3.90 7.35 -8.09
CA ILE A 112 2.63 8.07 -8.03
C ILE A 112 2.52 8.89 -6.74
N HIS A 113 2.84 8.29 -5.58
CA HIS A 113 2.81 9.01 -4.30
C HIS A 113 3.84 10.14 -4.24
N ALA A 114 5.03 9.94 -4.81
CA ALA A 114 6.06 10.97 -4.91
C ALA A 114 5.61 12.12 -5.83
N TYR A 115 4.99 11.80 -6.96
CA TYR A 115 4.46 12.80 -7.89
C TYR A 115 3.35 13.64 -7.25
N VAL A 116 2.40 12.99 -6.57
CA VAL A 116 1.34 13.70 -5.82
C VAL A 116 1.95 14.58 -4.74
N TYR A 117 2.93 14.08 -3.98
CA TYR A 117 3.61 14.87 -2.95
C TYR A 117 4.38 16.06 -3.54
N ALA A 118 5.03 15.91 -4.70
CA ALA A 118 5.78 16.97 -5.34
C ALA A 118 4.87 18.06 -5.93
N THR A 119 3.72 17.68 -6.51
CA THR A 119 2.79 18.59 -7.22
C THR A 119 1.67 19.15 -6.34
N GLU A 120 1.70 18.83 -5.05
CA GLU A 120 0.68 19.29 -4.11
C GLU A 120 0.92 20.71 -3.60
N VAL A 121 2.18 21.10 -3.45
CA VAL A 121 2.56 22.44 -2.98
C VAL A 121 2.86 23.30 -4.19
N PRO A 122 2.15 24.41 -4.40
CA PRO A 122 2.47 25.34 -5.48
C PRO A 122 3.85 25.97 -5.26
N ASP A 123 4.51 26.34 -6.36
CA ASP A 123 5.80 27.02 -6.31
C ASP A 123 5.71 28.31 -5.48
N GLY A 124 6.70 28.56 -4.63
CA GLY A 124 6.76 29.74 -3.76
C GLY A 124 6.08 29.59 -2.39
N TYR A 125 5.44 28.45 -2.10
CA TYR A 125 4.87 28.18 -0.78
C TYR A 125 5.71 27.18 0.02
N GLU A 126 5.86 27.46 1.32
CA GLU A 126 6.55 26.56 2.24
C GLU A 126 5.58 25.55 2.84
N ARG A 127 5.90 24.24 2.78
CA ARG A 127 5.08 23.20 3.40
C ARG A 127 5.26 23.25 4.92
N VAL A 128 4.19 23.61 5.63
CA VAL A 128 4.18 23.68 7.10
C VAL A 128 3.32 22.56 7.68
N ASN A 129 3.85 21.89 8.70
CA ASN A 129 3.12 20.85 9.41
C ASN A 129 2.60 21.35 10.76
N TRP A 130 1.45 20.83 11.19
CA TRP A 130 0.83 21.21 12.46
C TRP A 130 1.71 20.99 13.69
N TYR A 131 2.59 19.98 13.69
CA TYR A 131 3.47 19.74 14.83
C TYR A 131 4.46 20.89 15.04
N GLU A 132 4.79 21.64 13.98
CA GLU A 132 5.70 22.79 13.99
C GLU A 132 5.01 24.05 14.49
N LEU A 133 3.68 24.08 14.53
CA LEU A 133 2.87 25.21 15.00
C LEU A 133 2.38 25.03 16.45
N ARG A 134 2.59 23.85 17.03
CA ARG A 134 2.15 23.55 18.39
C ARG A 134 2.83 24.47 19.40
N GLY A 135 2.01 25.21 20.12
CA GLY A 135 2.41 25.94 21.32
C GLY A 135 2.40 25.08 22.57
N GLN A 136 2.81 25.70 23.68
CA GLN A 136 2.69 25.17 25.04
C GLN A 136 1.77 26.09 25.86
N GLU A 137 1.25 25.62 26.99
CA GLU A 137 0.33 26.45 27.81
C GLU A 137 0.99 27.76 28.31
N SER A 138 2.28 27.70 28.64
CA SER A 138 3.09 28.87 29.02
C SER A 138 3.45 29.78 27.85
N GLN A 139 3.49 29.23 26.62
CA GLN A 139 3.87 29.93 25.40
C GLN A 139 3.00 29.42 24.23
N PRO A 140 1.78 29.95 24.08
CA PRO A 140 0.80 29.42 23.13
C PRO A 140 1.20 29.63 21.68
N VAL A 141 2.03 30.65 21.41
CA VAL A 141 2.62 30.90 20.09
C VAL A 141 4.10 30.53 20.15
N ASN A 142 4.50 29.53 19.37
CA ASN A 142 5.88 29.10 19.35
C ASN A 142 6.77 29.99 18.46
N LEU A 143 8.09 29.83 18.57
CA LEU A 143 9.06 30.63 17.81
C LEU A 143 8.94 30.39 16.30
N PHE A 144 8.63 29.16 15.88
CA PHE A 144 8.49 28.83 14.47
C PHE A 144 7.32 29.57 13.82
N ALA A 145 6.15 29.61 14.47
CA ALA A 145 4.99 30.37 14.01
C ALA A 145 5.31 31.87 13.85
N MET A 146 6.17 32.42 14.72
CA MET A 146 6.65 33.80 14.59
C MET A 146 7.64 33.98 13.42
N GLN A 147 8.47 32.97 13.13
CA GLN A 147 9.42 33.00 12.00
C GLN A 147 8.75 32.90 10.63
N ILE A 148 7.59 32.23 10.56
CA ILE A 148 6.80 32.10 9.33
C ILE A 148 5.68 33.14 9.23
N ARG A 149 5.64 34.09 10.16
CA ARG A 149 4.69 35.20 10.13
C ARG A 149 4.87 35.99 8.82
N ASP A 150 3.74 36.29 8.19
CA ASP A 150 3.63 37.02 6.93
C ASP A 150 4.29 36.31 5.72
N LYS A 151 4.54 34.99 5.81
CA LYS A 151 5.05 34.18 4.70
C LYS A 151 3.95 33.39 3.99
N PRO A 152 4.13 33.11 2.68
CA PRO A 152 3.28 32.17 1.95
C PRO A 152 3.56 30.73 2.40
N ILE A 153 2.55 30.08 2.98
CA ILE A 153 2.66 28.69 3.43
C ILE A 153 1.60 27.81 2.79
N PHE A 154 1.89 26.51 2.72
CA PHE A 154 0.93 25.45 2.44
C PHE A 154 0.73 24.61 3.70
N ILE A 155 -0.53 24.43 4.11
CA ILE A 155 -0.88 23.60 5.26
C ILE A 155 -2.10 22.73 4.96
N LYS A 156 -2.13 21.52 5.52
CA LYS A 156 -3.27 20.61 5.38
C LYS A 156 -4.01 20.43 6.68
N GLY A 157 -5.33 20.53 6.66
CA GLY A 157 -6.17 20.29 7.84
C GLY A 157 -7.59 19.91 7.50
N TYR A 158 -8.45 19.90 8.51
CA TYR A 158 -9.88 19.65 8.38
C TYR A 158 -10.64 20.94 8.64
N VAL A 159 -11.73 21.14 7.90
CA VAL A 159 -12.64 22.27 8.13
C VAL A 159 -13.48 21.96 9.38
N HIS A 160 -13.54 22.89 10.32
CA HIS A 160 -14.37 22.76 11.52
C HIS A 160 -15.86 22.89 11.16
N PRO A 161 -16.77 22.01 11.63
CA PRO A 161 -18.20 22.03 11.30
C PRO A 161 -18.96 23.19 11.93
N GLY A 162 -18.39 23.83 12.95
CA GLY A 162 -18.97 24.98 13.67
C GLY A 162 -19.04 26.30 12.89
N VAL A 163 -18.83 26.29 11.58
CA VAL A 163 -19.06 27.43 10.70
C VAL A 163 -20.55 27.57 10.39
N ASP A 164 -21.02 28.79 10.13
CA ASP A 164 -22.44 29.08 9.89
C ASP A 164 -22.95 28.38 8.62
N GLY A 165 -23.44 27.15 8.78
CA GLY A 165 -24.09 26.34 7.76
C GLY A 165 -23.17 25.35 7.03
N PHE A 166 -23.74 24.21 6.62
CA PHE A 166 -23.11 23.23 5.70
C PHE A 166 -22.98 23.75 4.25
N GLY A 167 -23.24 25.04 4.03
CA GLY A 167 -23.21 25.70 2.73
C GLY A 167 -21.81 26.16 2.33
N GLU A 168 -21.77 27.04 1.34
CA GLU A 168 -20.55 27.66 0.84
C GLU A 168 -20.08 28.79 1.76
N VAL A 169 -18.96 28.58 2.46
CA VAL A 169 -18.40 29.55 3.42
C VAL A 169 -17.13 30.23 2.86
N LYS A 170 -16.97 31.52 3.17
CA LYS A 170 -15.77 32.32 2.84
C LYS A 170 -14.74 32.34 3.97
N SER A 171 -15.18 32.12 5.21
CA SER A 171 -14.30 32.09 6.38
C SER A 171 -14.63 30.88 7.23
N PHE A 172 -13.60 30.14 7.65
CA PHE A 172 -13.76 28.92 8.43
C PHE A 172 -12.54 28.68 9.32
N VAL A 173 -12.67 27.78 10.29
CA VAL A 173 -11.54 27.36 11.13
C VAL A 173 -10.97 26.05 10.60
N LEU A 174 -9.67 26.00 10.37
CA LEU A 174 -8.91 24.81 10.01
C LEU A 174 -8.29 24.20 11.27
N VAL A 175 -8.40 22.88 11.40
CA VAL A 175 -7.88 22.11 12.55
C VAL A 175 -6.98 20.95 12.10
N PRO A 176 -6.03 20.50 12.95
CA PRO A 176 -5.12 19.40 12.61
C PRO A 176 -5.83 18.05 12.50
N ASP A 177 -6.81 17.81 13.35
CA ASP A 177 -7.57 16.56 13.43
C ASP A 177 -9.03 16.81 13.77
N MET A 178 -9.85 15.80 13.50
CA MET A 178 -11.28 15.81 13.76
C MET A 178 -11.65 15.35 15.18
N LYS A 179 -10.70 15.01 16.05
CA LYS A 179 -11.01 14.34 17.34
C LYS A 179 -11.72 15.29 18.29
N THR A 180 -11.08 16.41 18.61
CA THR A 180 -11.64 17.37 19.58
C THR A 180 -12.85 18.10 19.00
N CYS A 181 -12.84 18.31 17.68
CA CYS A 181 -13.79 19.12 16.93
C CYS A 181 -15.13 18.40 16.59
N CYS A 182 -15.10 17.11 16.22
CA CYS A 182 -16.33 16.40 15.80
C CYS A 182 -17.27 16.03 16.94
N PHE A 183 -16.82 16.07 18.19
CA PHE A 183 -17.62 15.71 19.37
C PHE A 183 -18.02 16.94 20.21
N GLY A 184 -18.07 18.13 19.59
CA GLY A 184 -18.53 19.36 20.24
C GLY A 184 -17.50 19.98 21.19
N GLY A 185 -16.26 19.49 21.19
CA GLY A 185 -15.17 20.09 21.95
C GLY A 185 -14.58 21.31 21.22
N GLN A 186 -14.07 22.25 22.01
CA GLN A 186 -13.35 23.38 21.49
C GLN A 186 -11.87 23.02 21.28
N PRO A 187 -11.32 23.14 20.06
CA PRO A 187 -9.89 22.94 19.83
C PRO A 187 -9.07 23.98 20.61
N LYS A 188 -7.80 23.65 20.88
CA LYS A 188 -6.88 24.56 21.56
C LYS A 188 -6.59 25.77 20.67
N PRO A 189 -6.41 26.99 21.22
CA PRO A 189 -6.18 28.21 20.42
C PRO A 189 -5.00 28.15 19.44
N TRP A 190 -3.98 27.34 19.72
CA TRP A 190 -2.81 27.10 18.87
C TRP A 190 -2.96 25.90 17.92
N ASP A 191 -4.04 25.13 18.04
CA ASP A 191 -4.41 24.07 17.09
C ASP A 191 -5.53 24.56 16.14
N MET A 192 -5.69 25.87 16.01
CA MET A 192 -6.69 26.51 15.15
C MET A 192 -6.03 27.55 14.26
N ILE A 193 -6.41 27.54 12.98
CA ILE A 193 -6.08 28.60 12.03
C ILE A 193 -7.39 29.13 11.45
N GLU A 194 -7.62 30.42 11.58
CA GLU A 194 -8.74 31.11 10.94
C GLU A 194 -8.41 31.35 9.47
N ILE A 195 -9.14 30.68 8.59
CA ILE A 195 -8.98 30.82 7.15
C ILE A 195 -10.00 31.84 6.64
N THR A 196 -9.53 32.79 5.85
CA THR A 196 -10.38 33.66 5.03
C THR A 196 -9.98 33.47 3.57
N LEU A 197 -10.94 33.04 2.75
CA LEU A 197 -10.75 32.85 1.32
C LEU A 197 -10.70 34.22 0.62
N ALA A 198 -9.77 34.38 -0.32
CA ALA A 198 -9.72 35.55 -1.21
C ALA A 198 -10.99 35.65 -2.07
N GLU A 199 -11.31 36.85 -2.59
CA GLU A 199 -12.57 37.11 -3.30
C GLU A 199 -12.72 36.29 -4.60
N ASN A 200 -11.60 35.94 -5.23
CA ASN A 200 -11.50 35.13 -6.43
C ASN A 200 -11.44 33.62 -6.15
N CYS A 201 -11.43 33.20 -4.88
CA CYS A 201 -11.34 31.80 -4.50
C CYS A 201 -12.73 31.12 -4.51
N SER A 202 -12.78 29.89 -5.00
CA SER A 202 -14.00 29.07 -4.95
C SER A 202 -14.44 28.88 -3.51
N LYS A 203 -15.74 29.07 -3.24
CA LYS A 203 -16.26 28.89 -1.90
C LYS A 203 -16.19 27.43 -1.47
N VAL A 204 -15.93 27.19 -0.19
CA VAL A 204 -15.77 25.84 0.34
C VAL A 204 -17.09 25.34 0.90
N LYS A 205 -17.52 24.16 0.46
CA LYS A 205 -18.52 23.37 1.17
C LYS A 205 -17.85 22.54 2.24
N TYR A 206 -18.48 22.45 3.40
CA TYR A 206 -17.99 21.58 4.48
C TYR A 206 -17.80 20.14 3.99
N SER A 207 -16.63 19.58 4.28
CA SER A 207 -16.28 18.19 3.97
C SER A 207 -15.49 17.59 5.13
N ARG A 208 -15.68 16.28 5.35
CA ARG A 208 -14.87 15.51 6.30
C ARG A 208 -13.50 15.12 5.74
N GLN A 209 -13.22 15.47 4.49
CA GLN A 209 -11.93 15.23 3.86
C GLN A 209 -10.90 16.26 4.32
N LYS A 210 -9.65 15.80 4.45
CA LYS A 210 -8.51 16.68 4.70
C LYS A 210 -8.28 17.54 3.46
N ARG A 211 -8.16 18.84 3.63
CA ARG A 211 -7.93 19.83 2.57
C ARG A 211 -6.53 20.42 2.68
N GLY A 212 -5.90 20.66 1.53
CA GLY A 212 -4.67 21.45 1.43
C GLY A 212 -5.03 22.90 1.08
N LEU A 213 -4.47 23.85 1.82
CA LEU A 213 -4.68 25.28 1.62
C LEU A 213 -3.34 25.97 1.53
N TRP A 214 -3.26 26.99 0.67
CA TRP A 214 -2.08 27.85 0.60
C TRP A 214 -2.46 29.32 0.60
N GLY A 215 -1.58 30.12 1.18
CA GLY A 215 -1.79 31.55 1.31
C GLY A 215 -0.86 32.19 2.34
N VAL A 216 -1.14 33.44 2.68
CA VAL A 216 -0.30 34.22 3.59
C VAL A 216 -0.69 33.95 5.04
N PHE A 217 0.26 33.43 5.82
CA PHE A 217 0.08 33.13 7.24
C PHE A 217 0.34 34.35 8.11
N ARG A 218 -0.50 34.57 9.12
CA ARG A 218 -0.39 35.69 10.05
C ARG A 218 -0.58 35.19 11.47
N VAL A 219 0.15 35.83 12.39
CA VAL A 219 0.01 35.62 13.82
C VAL A 219 -0.50 36.91 14.42
N GLY A 220 -1.64 36.84 15.10
CA GLY A 220 -2.31 37.97 15.72
C GLY A 220 -2.67 37.69 17.19
N PRO A 221 -3.04 38.73 17.95
CA PRO A 221 -3.68 38.52 19.24
C PRO A 221 -4.98 37.72 19.05
N VAL A 222 -5.40 36.98 20.08
CA VAL A 222 -6.72 36.29 20.11
C VAL A 222 -7.83 37.36 20.21
N ALA A 223 -8.05 38.07 19.12
CA ALA A 223 -8.98 39.18 19.01
C ALA A 223 -9.85 39.05 17.74
N GLY A 224 -10.01 37.81 17.24
CA GLY A 224 -10.86 37.52 16.09
C GLY A 224 -12.35 37.53 16.44
N LYS A 225 -13.17 37.91 15.46
CA LYS A 225 -14.62 37.72 15.49
C LYS A 225 -14.90 36.22 15.55
N LYS A 226 -15.82 35.78 16.42
CA LYS A 226 -16.26 34.36 16.45
C LYS A 226 -16.68 33.94 15.04
N ILE A 227 -16.12 32.83 14.54
CA ILE A 227 -16.51 32.22 13.27
C ILE A 227 -17.50 31.11 13.61
N GLY A 228 -18.80 31.39 13.41
CA GLY A 228 -19.89 30.56 13.89
C GLY A 228 -19.82 30.31 15.40
N THR A 229 -19.65 29.05 15.81
CA THR A 229 -19.63 28.63 17.23
C THR A 229 -18.22 28.57 17.85
N VAL A 230 -17.16 28.80 17.07
CA VAL A 230 -15.77 28.61 17.51
C VAL A 230 -15.15 29.92 18.01
N ARG A 231 -14.41 29.89 19.13
CA ARG A 231 -13.64 31.07 19.59
C ARG A 231 -12.40 31.26 18.72
N PRO A 232 -11.93 32.52 18.57
CA PRO A 232 -10.78 32.82 17.76
C PRO A 232 -9.49 32.10 18.21
N GLY A 233 -8.62 31.82 17.24
CA GLY A 233 -7.27 31.30 17.44
C GLY A 233 -6.23 32.42 17.45
N PHE A 234 -4.95 32.03 17.61
CA PHE A 234 -3.81 32.96 17.44
C PHE A 234 -3.39 33.12 15.97
N TYR A 235 -3.78 32.16 15.13
CA TYR A 235 -3.29 32.03 13.77
C TYR A 235 -4.39 32.36 12.77
N GLN A 236 -4.03 33.14 11.77
CA GLN A 236 -4.90 33.56 10.68
C GLN A 236 -4.20 33.29 9.36
N MET A 237 -4.98 32.96 8.32
CA MET A 237 -4.43 32.76 6.98
C MET A 237 -5.43 33.30 5.96
N THR A 238 -4.92 34.12 5.04
CA THR A 238 -5.66 34.49 3.84
C THR A 238 -5.32 33.48 2.77
N ALA A 239 -6.24 32.54 2.50
CA ALA A 239 -6.05 31.49 1.52
C ALA A 239 -6.37 32.03 0.12
N GLU A 240 -5.45 31.78 -0.80
CA GLU A 240 -5.61 32.16 -2.19
C GLU A 240 -6.42 31.13 -2.96
N ASP A 241 -6.19 29.84 -2.68
CA ASP A 241 -6.92 28.72 -3.26
C ASP A 241 -6.78 27.45 -2.38
N LEU A 242 -7.52 26.39 -2.74
CA LEU A 242 -7.66 25.16 -1.95
C LEU A 242 -7.74 23.89 -2.80
N ARG A 243 -7.32 22.77 -2.23
CA ARG A 243 -7.37 21.43 -2.84
C ARG A 243 -8.00 20.39 -1.92
#